data_AF-A0A4S2FU43-F1
#
_entry.id   AF-A0A4S2FU43-F1
#
_cell.length_a   1.000
_cell.length_b   1.000
_cell.length_c   1.000
_cell.angle_alpha   90.00
_cell.angle_beta   90.00
_cell.angle_gamma   90.00
#
_symmetry.space_group_name_H-M   'P 1'
#
loop_
_entity.id
_entity.type
_entity.pdbx_description
1 polymer ?
#
loop_
_entity_poly.entity_id
_entity_poly.type
_entity_poly.pdbx_seq_one_letter_code
_entity_poly.pdbx_strand_id
1 'polypeptide(L)'
;MATLNANATEWFCSPAGAGDESGDSWTNAFPAESIADVIENVEPGDIVYLLEGTYTGTQIRPVVGISVIGGFPATATDTDTSGYNPWVNKTIFNAQGKNGTGPFIKVSGGDNPSYEPTTFKGITITGAVGQQTTTYSGTAFNCTRAKVLMEDVVFDSNTSWCGGVVVPASGSKFHAKHCVWTNNKNINTDVSKNNWFQCILNGRGSETEVTDIVLEGCVMVNNTIESPEAKAAACYGGGMSMQDKGATLAMVNCFVDGGGLTIKQNGGFLRCANATASSNYITNFFAFNTLCNFKTTASECKGNLISFNGYAPFYIQGNLMITDTKATSNDDKANNAIFVQGWNSKDMSDILSGGDNSITGSIFSTYAANNCTVRTQQSTDNWLAPAMSEVFGSNKITEKDGRYFLEPVAAYGDVNLADALENYQSYEMPENFRWANVDLSVDLFGNKRATTTYRGAYDPNANPASSGITSVYTTEGSQIIITSKGNGNFTVKGAEGMATVYDMSGRIVKTQRIDDSILSITDVASGIYIVRLGDASVKIAR
;
A
#
# COMPACT_ATOMS: atom_id res chain seq x y z
N MET A 1 -2.52 -26.96 -14.11
CA MET A 1 -3.77 -26.79 -13.33
C MET A 1 -3.53 -27.42 -11.97
N ALA A 2 -3.29 -26.59 -10.95
CA ALA A 2 -3.31 -27.07 -9.58
C ALA A 2 -4.78 -27.38 -9.23
N THR A 3 -5.02 -28.58 -8.73
CA THR A 3 -6.30 -28.98 -8.14
C THR A 3 -6.53 -28.05 -6.95
N LEU A 4 -7.50 -27.13 -7.07
CA LEU A 4 -7.98 -26.30 -5.97
C LEU A 4 -8.48 -27.24 -4.86
N ASN A 5 -7.79 -27.23 -3.71
CA ASN A 5 -8.25 -27.94 -2.53
C ASN A 5 -9.60 -27.34 -2.11
N ALA A 6 -10.64 -28.17 -2.02
CA ALA A 6 -12.03 -27.71 -2.01
C ALA A 6 -12.52 -27.13 -0.68
N ASN A 7 -11.74 -27.16 0.42
CA ASN A 7 -12.15 -26.64 1.71
C ASN A 7 -10.98 -25.92 2.40
N ALA A 8 -11.04 -24.60 2.53
CA ALA A 8 -10.16 -23.85 3.44
C ALA A 8 -10.56 -24.21 4.88
N THR A 9 -9.58 -24.59 5.71
CA THR A 9 -9.82 -24.80 7.14
C THR A 9 -9.75 -23.46 7.87
N GLU A 10 -10.69 -23.25 8.79
CA GLU A 10 -10.71 -22.06 9.65
C GLU A 10 -10.09 -22.40 11.00
N TRP A 11 -9.12 -21.58 11.40
CA TRP A 11 -8.37 -21.72 12.64
C TRP A 11 -8.60 -20.48 13.50
N PHE A 12 -8.91 -20.67 14.77
CA PHE A 12 -9.26 -19.61 15.69
C PHE A 12 -8.20 -19.47 16.78
N CYS A 13 -7.70 -18.26 17.00
CA CYS A 13 -6.72 -17.97 18.04
C CYS A 13 -7.17 -16.80 18.93
N SER A 14 -6.90 -16.89 20.22
CA SER A 14 -7.17 -15.83 21.20
C SER A 14 -5.90 -15.55 22.02
N PRO A 15 -5.77 -14.36 22.65
CA PRO A 15 -4.61 -14.06 23.48
C PRO A 15 -4.37 -15.05 24.62
N ALA A 16 -5.45 -15.61 25.20
CA ALA A 16 -5.38 -16.48 26.36
C ALA A 16 -5.52 -17.98 26.04
N GLY A 17 -5.83 -18.34 24.79
CA GLY A 17 -6.34 -19.67 24.45
C GLY A 17 -7.76 -19.89 24.98
N ALA A 18 -8.38 -21.00 24.59
CA ALA A 18 -9.65 -21.45 25.16
C ALA A 18 -9.82 -22.96 25.01
N GLY A 19 -10.66 -23.55 25.88
CA GLY A 19 -11.08 -24.94 25.79
C GLY A 19 -9.91 -25.92 25.75
N ASP A 20 -10.00 -26.88 24.84
CA ASP A 20 -8.94 -27.88 24.59
C ASP A 20 -7.87 -27.39 23.60
N GLU A 21 -7.92 -26.11 23.20
CA GLU A 21 -6.96 -25.46 22.28
C GLU A 21 -6.82 -26.19 20.93
N SER A 22 -7.93 -26.70 20.37
CA SER A 22 -7.96 -27.36 19.05
C SER A 22 -7.91 -26.38 17.88
N GLY A 23 -8.25 -25.12 18.11
CA GLY A 23 -8.34 -24.06 17.11
C GLY A 23 -9.57 -24.14 16.21
N ASP A 24 -10.55 -25.02 16.48
CA ASP A 24 -11.75 -25.20 15.63
C ASP A 24 -12.83 -24.13 15.82
N SER A 25 -12.71 -23.31 16.88
CA SER A 25 -13.67 -22.29 17.29
C SER A 25 -13.04 -21.32 18.29
N TRP A 26 -13.66 -20.17 18.52
CA TRP A 26 -13.29 -19.22 19.57
C TRP A 26 -13.32 -19.85 20.97
N THR A 27 -14.21 -20.82 21.20
CA THR A 27 -14.34 -21.55 22.47
C THR A 27 -13.27 -22.61 22.70
N ASN A 28 -12.55 -23.02 21.64
CA ASN A 28 -11.40 -23.92 21.70
C ASN A 28 -10.16 -23.30 21.04
N ALA A 29 -10.01 -21.97 21.13
CA ALA A 29 -9.00 -21.23 20.38
C ALA A 29 -7.55 -21.57 20.79
N PHE A 30 -6.63 -21.55 19.84
CA PHE A 30 -5.19 -21.60 20.13
C PHE A 30 -4.74 -20.36 20.92
N PRO A 31 -3.79 -20.49 21.86
CA PRO A 31 -3.25 -19.37 22.61
C PRO A 31 -2.22 -18.57 21.81
N ALA A 32 -1.90 -17.35 22.28
CA ALA A 32 -1.03 -16.41 21.58
C ALA A 32 0.39 -16.95 21.33
N GLU A 33 0.94 -17.74 22.26
CA GLU A 33 2.25 -18.36 22.14
C GLU A 33 2.36 -19.34 20.98
N SER A 34 1.24 -19.93 20.55
CA SER A 34 1.19 -20.91 19.47
C SER A 34 1.06 -20.27 18.09
N ILE A 35 0.89 -18.95 17.99
CA ILE A 35 0.53 -18.29 16.72
C ILE A 35 1.57 -18.50 15.61
N ALA A 36 2.87 -18.49 15.96
CA ALA A 36 3.94 -18.68 15.00
C ALA A 36 3.87 -20.12 14.44
N ASP A 37 3.71 -21.10 15.32
CA ASP A 37 3.59 -22.51 14.96
C ASP A 37 2.32 -22.77 14.13
N VAL A 38 1.18 -22.18 14.49
CA VAL A 38 -0.07 -22.30 13.71
C VAL A 38 0.15 -21.77 12.29
N ILE A 39 0.59 -20.52 12.15
CA ILE A 39 0.78 -19.86 10.85
C ILE A 39 1.84 -20.56 9.96
N GLU A 40 2.78 -21.29 10.57
CA GLU A 40 3.83 -22.06 9.88
C GLU A 40 3.40 -23.46 9.44
N ASN A 41 2.33 -24.02 10.02
CA ASN A 41 1.94 -25.43 9.83
C ASN A 41 0.53 -25.64 9.24
N VAL A 42 -0.23 -24.57 8.98
CA VAL A 42 -1.49 -24.62 8.22
C VAL A 42 -1.27 -24.87 6.72
N GLU A 43 -2.33 -25.21 6.00
CA GLU A 43 -2.23 -25.50 4.56
C GLU A 43 -2.51 -24.25 3.71
N PRO A 44 -1.91 -24.12 2.50
CA PRO A 44 -2.28 -23.05 1.57
C PRO A 44 -3.79 -23.01 1.32
N GLY A 45 -4.39 -21.82 1.47
CA GLY A 45 -5.84 -21.60 1.39
C GLY A 45 -6.55 -21.52 2.75
N ASP A 46 -5.92 -21.96 3.84
CA ASP A 46 -6.48 -21.86 5.19
C ASP A 46 -6.60 -20.41 5.67
N ILE A 47 -7.48 -20.22 6.68
CA ILE A 47 -7.77 -18.93 7.29
C ILE A 47 -7.49 -19.02 8.79
N VAL A 48 -6.74 -18.06 9.32
CA VAL A 48 -6.47 -17.90 10.74
C VAL A 48 -7.14 -16.62 11.23
N TYR A 49 -8.18 -16.76 12.06
CA TYR A 49 -8.89 -15.66 12.70
C TYR A 49 -8.34 -15.36 14.09
N LEU A 50 -8.19 -14.08 14.40
CA LEU A 50 -7.57 -13.60 15.64
C LEU A 50 -8.49 -12.64 16.38
N LEU A 51 -8.78 -12.92 17.65
CA LEU A 51 -9.43 -11.94 18.52
C LEU A 51 -8.54 -10.71 18.74
N GLU A 52 -9.15 -9.65 19.24
CA GLU A 52 -8.41 -8.51 19.76
C GLU A 52 -7.46 -8.93 20.89
N GLY A 53 -6.33 -8.24 20.99
CA GLY A 53 -5.29 -8.50 21.97
C GLY A 53 -3.92 -8.66 21.34
N THR A 54 -2.95 -9.07 22.15
CA THR A 54 -1.54 -9.11 21.76
C THR A 54 -1.05 -10.53 21.59
N TYR A 55 -0.41 -10.78 20.45
CA TYR A 55 0.25 -12.03 20.10
C TYR A 55 1.76 -11.75 20.01
N THR A 56 2.53 -12.44 20.84
CA THR A 56 3.99 -12.24 20.92
C THR A 56 4.70 -13.40 20.25
N GLY A 57 5.69 -13.10 19.42
CA GLY A 57 6.49 -14.11 18.74
C GLY A 57 7.88 -13.57 18.43
N THR A 58 8.84 -14.48 18.19
CA THR A 58 10.19 -14.10 17.78
C THR A 58 10.22 -13.87 16.27
N GLN A 59 9.77 -14.84 15.49
CA GLN A 59 9.76 -14.80 14.03
C GLN A 59 8.54 -15.55 13.50
N ILE A 60 7.77 -14.93 12.59
CA ILE A 60 6.59 -15.55 11.97
C ILE A 60 6.93 -15.86 10.50
N ARG A 61 6.78 -17.12 10.07
CA ARG A 61 7.06 -17.57 8.68
C ARG A 61 5.82 -18.19 8.02
N PRO A 62 4.85 -17.37 7.60
CA PRO A 62 3.59 -17.85 7.05
C PRO A 62 3.76 -18.77 5.86
N VAL A 63 2.96 -19.83 5.83
CA VAL A 63 2.70 -20.61 4.61
C VAL A 63 2.13 -19.68 3.53
N VAL A 64 2.56 -19.90 2.29
CA VAL A 64 2.16 -19.03 1.17
C VAL A 64 0.72 -19.36 0.74
N GLY A 65 -0.11 -18.34 0.55
CA GLY A 65 -1.51 -18.50 0.15
C GLY A 65 -2.52 -18.66 1.28
N ILE A 66 -2.13 -18.45 2.54
CA ILE A 66 -3.07 -18.41 3.69
C ILE A 66 -3.63 -17.00 3.92
N SER A 67 -4.71 -16.90 4.69
CA SER A 67 -5.25 -15.63 5.18
C SER A 67 -5.13 -15.53 6.70
N VAL A 68 -4.60 -14.41 7.21
CA VAL A 68 -4.52 -14.12 8.65
C VAL A 68 -5.31 -12.84 8.93
N ILE A 69 -6.39 -12.96 9.71
CA ILE A 69 -7.40 -11.90 9.87
C ILE A 69 -7.58 -11.59 11.35
N GLY A 70 -7.17 -10.39 11.77
CA GLY A 70 -7.47 -9.82 13.08
C GLY A 70 -8.68 -8.89 13.05
N GLY A 71 -9.04 -8.29 14.18
CA GLY A 71 -10.13 -7.32 14.25
C GLY A 71 -11.43 -7.82 14.86
N PHE A 72 -11.44 -8.99 15.48
CA PHE A 72 -12.65 -9.58 16.09
C PHE A 72 -12.76 -9.25 17.58
N PRO A 73 -13.97 -8.99 18.11
CA PRO A 73 -14.15 -8.57 19.50
C PRO A 73 -13.90 -9.74 20.46
N ALA A 74 -13.39 -9.48 21.65
CA ALA A 74 -13.16 -10.52 22.67
C ALA A 74 -14.45 -11.25 23.11
N THR A 75 -15.62 -10.73 22.76
CA THR A 75 -16.93 -11.34 23.01
C THR A 75 -17.39 -12.33 21.94
N ALA A 76 -16.63 -12.53 20.86
CA ALA A 76 -16.97 -13.52 19.84
C ALA A 76 -16.89 -14.94 20.42
N THR A 77 -17.82 -15.80 20.03
CA THR A 77 -17.93 -17.19 20.52
C THR A 77 -18.15 -18.15 19.36
N ASP A 78 -17.87 -19.44 19.59
CA ASP A 78 -18.01 -20.50 18.59
C ASP A 78 -17.28 -20.12 17.28
N THR A 79 -17.97 -20.09 16.15
CA THR A 79 -17.40 -19.69 14.85
C THR A 79 -17.88 -18.32 14.37
N ASP A 80 -18.43 -17.50 15.28
CA ASP A 80 -18.96 -16.18 14.94
C ASP A 80 -17.85 -15.21 14.52
N THR A 81 -17.80 -14.88 13.24
CA THR A 81 -16.88 -13.89 12.66
C THR A 81 -17.58 -12.56 12.36
N SER A 82 -18.72 -12.31 13.00
CA SER A 82 -19.37 -11.00 12.98
C SER A 82 -18.62 -9.99 13.88
N GLY A 83 -18.92 -8.70 13.69
CA GLY A 83 -18.33 -7.64 14.51
C GLY A 83 -16.88 -7.27 14.17
N TYR A 84 -16.35 -7.69 13.01
CA TYR A 84 -15.05 -7.24 12.50
C TYR A 84 -14.97 -5.71 12.49
N ASN A 85 -14.03 -5.18 13.27
CA ASN A 85 -13.69 -3.76 13.28
C ASN A 85 -12.25 -3.59 13.78
N PRO A 86 -11.25 -3.59 12.89
CA PRO A 86 -9.83 -3.61 13.28
C PRO A 86 -9.37 -2.32 13.93
N TRP A 87 -10.16 -1.24 13.81
CA TRP A 87 -9.87 0.05 14.41
C TRP A 87 -10.29 0.12 15.88
N VAL A 88 -11.26 -0.72 16.28
CA VAL A 88 -11.74 -0.85 17.67
C VAL A 88 -11.13 -2.09 18.33
N ASN A 89 -11.28 -3.25 17.69
CA ASN A 89 -10.89 -4.56 18.20
C ASN A 89 -9.44 -4.85 17.79
N LYS A 90 -8.46 -4.22 18.43
CA LYS A 90 -7.07 -4.24 17.94
C LYS A 90 -6.40 -5.60 18.14
N THR A 91 -6.09 -6.30 17.05
CA THR A 91 -5.19 -7.47 17.03
C THR A 91 -3.75 -7.00 16.78
N ILE A 92 -2.82 -7.35 17.68
CA ILE A 92 -1.45 -6.83 17.68
C ILE A 92 -0.43 -7.97 17.61
N PHE A 93 0.37 -8.00 16.55
CA PHE A 93 1.59 -8.79 16.46
C PHE A 93 2.76 -7.96 16.99
N ASN A 94 3.29 -8.35 18.15
CA ASN A 94 4.35 -7.63 18.84
C ASN A 94 5.64 -8.46 18.91
N ALA A 95 6.68 -8.02 18.20
CA ALA A 95 7.97 -8.69 18.19
C ALA A 95 8.73 -8.55 19.52
N GLN A 96 8.42 -7.54 20.34
CA GLN A 96 9.10 -7.23 21.60
C GLN A 96 10.64 -7.12 21.48
N GLY A 97 11.14 -6.70 20.32
CA GLY A 97 12.57 -6.67 19.99
C GLY A 97 13.22 -8.05 19.83
N LYS A 98 12.42 -9.13 19.75
CA LYS A 98 12.90 -10.52 19.67
C LYS A 98 12.94 -11.07 18.23
N ASN A 99 12.87 -10.20 17.21
CA ASN A 99 12.98 -10.59 15.79
C ASN A 99 14.39 -11.03 15.35
N GLY A 100 15.37 -10.95 16.24
CA GLY A 100 16.76 -11.36 15.98
C GLY A 100 17.38 -10.55 14.85
N THR A 101 18.19 -11.20 14.01
CA THR A 101 18.92 -10.55 12.91
C THR A 101 18.11 -10.43 11.60
N GLY A 102 16.83 -10.81 11.62
CA GLY A 102 15.99 -10.87 10.43
C GLY A 102 14.66 -10.13 10.57
N PRO A 103 13.80 -10.22 9.54
CA PRO A 103 12.46 -9.69 9.59
C PRO A 103 11.62 -10.39 10.66
N PHE A 104 10.76 -9.63 11.33
CA PHE A 104 9.77 -10.21 12.25
C PHE A 104 8.84 -11.16 11.50
N ILE A 105 8.15 -10.67 10.47
CA ILE A 105 7.31 -11.49 9.59
C ILE A 105 7.99 -11.62 8.23
N LYS A 106 8.10 -12.85 7.71
CA LYS A 106 8.67 -13.11 6.39
C LYS A 106 7.83 -14.11 5.59
N VAL A 107 7.29 -13.66 4.46
CA VAL A 107 6.62 -14.52 3.47
C VAL A 107 7.61 -14.85 2.35
N SER A 108 7.83 -16.13 2.07
CA SER A 108 8.78 -16.59 1.03
C SER A 108 8.10 -17.55 0.06
N GLY A 109 7.82 -17.10 -1.17
CA GLY A 109 7.08 -17.88 -2.17
C GLY A 109 7.90 -18.90 -2.96
N GLY A 110 9.23 -18.88 -2.83
CA GLY A 110 10.11 -19.72 -3.65
C GLY A 110 9.98 -19.39 -5.14
N ASP A 111 10.11 -20.38 -6.02
CA ASP A 111 10.03 -20.19 -7.47
C ASP A 111 8.61 -20.33 -8.03
N ASN A 112 7.58 -20.40 -7.17
CA ASN A 112 6.22 -20.78 -7.58
C ASN A 112 5.22 -19.59 -7.53
N PRO A 113 5.07 -18.83 -8.63
CA PRO A 113 4.22 -17.64 -8.69
C PRO A 113 2.70 -17.93 -8.79
N SER A 114 2.28 -19.19 -8.63
CA SER A 114 0.90 -19.64 -8.91
C SER A 114 -0.05 -19.69 -7.71
N TYR A 115 0.42 -19.36 -6.50
CA TYR A 115 -0.43 -19.33 -5.31
C TYR A 115 -1.28 -18.05 -5.25
N GLU A 116 -2.47 -18.19 -4.64
CA GLU A 116 -3.26 -17.05 -4.17
C GLU A 116 -2.43 -16.18 -3.21
N PRO A 117 -2.75 -14.88 -3.06
CA PRO A 117 -2.02 -14.01 -2.15
C PRO A 117 -2.03 -14.55 -0.71
N THR A 118 -0.87 -14.54 -0.04
CA THR A 118 -0.88 -14.56 1.42
C THR A 118 -1.49 -13.25 1.91
N THR A 119 -2.56 -13.33 2.69
CA THR A 119 -3.34 -12.15 3.11
C THR A 119 -3.13 -11.85 4.59
N PHE A 120 -2.90 -10.58 4.91
CA PHE A 120 -2.95 -10.06 6.27
C PHE A 120 -4.02 -8.98 6.36
N LYS A 121 -4.95 -9.10 7.29
CA LYS A 121 -6.06 -8.17 7.43
C LYS A 121 -6.30 -7.75 8.88
N GLY A 122 -6.43 -6.44 9.12
CA GLY A 122 -6.83 -5.92 10.44
C GLY A 122 -5.83 -6.17 11.57
N ILE A 123 -4.53 -6.18 11.26
CA ILE A 123 -3.46 -6.48 12.21
C ILE A 123 -2.53 -5.28 12.38
N THR A 124 -2.16 -4.99 13.63
CA THR A 124 -1.07 -4.06 13.95
C THR A 124 0.23 -4.84 14.14
N ILE A 125 1.29 -4.49 13.41
CA ILE A 125 2.63 -5.08 13.52
C ILE A 125 3.55 -4.06 14.19
N THR A 126 4.11 -4.44 15.35
CA THR A 126 4.90 -3.53 16.18
C THR A 126 6.10 -4.19 16.86
N GLY A 127 6.98 -3.36 17.41
CA GLY A 127 8.05 -3.77 18.30
C GLY A 127 9.23 -4.46 17.62
N ALA A 128 9.32 -4.47 16.29
CA ALA A 128 10.51 -4.97 15.60
C ALA A 128 11.70 -4.03 15.86
N VAL A 129 12.89 -4.59 16.14
CA VAL A 129 14.10 -3.83 16.43
C VAL A 129 15.27 -4.37 15.61
N GLY A 130 16.02 -3.46 14.97
CA GLY A 130 17.21 -3.78 14.22
C GLY A 130 18.48 -3.87 15.07
N GLN A 131 19.35 -4.82 14.72
CA GLN A 131 20.69 -5.04 15.25
C GLN A 131 21.77 -4.78 14.17
N GLN A 132 22.99 -4.37 14.54
CA GLN A 132 24.06 -3.99 13.62
C GLN A 132 24.75 -5.21 12.95
N THR A 133 24.02 -6.03 12.18
CA THR A 133 24.53 -7.34 11.74
C THR A 133 24.25 -7.72 10.29
N THR A 134 23.16 -7.26 9.67
CA THR A 134 22.66 -7.83 8.39
C THR A 134 21.92 -6.80 7.53
N THR A 135 21.75 -7.10 6.24
CA THR A 135 20.84 -6.40 5.33
C THR A 135 19.38 -6.69 5.76
N TYR A 136 18.54 -5.67 5.94
CA TYR A 136 17.14 -5.77 6.45
C TYR A 136 16.97 -5.97 7.96
N SER A 137 17.97 -5.53 8.73
CA SER A 137 17.89 -5.62 10.18
C SER A 137 16.86 -4.66 10.75
N GLY A 138 15.89 -5.18 11.51
CA GLY A 138 14.79 -4.40 12.09
C GLY A 138 13.60 -4.21 11.16
N THR A 139 13.55 -4.94 10.05
CA THR A 139 12.36 -5.01 9.18
C THR A 139 11.20 -5.69 9.91
N ALA A 140 10.03 -5.04 9.95
CA ALA A 140 8.81 -5.60 10.51
C ALA A 140 8.19 -6.65 9.59
N PHE A 141 8.20 -6.38 8.28
CA PHE A 141 7.66 -7.30 7.28
C PHE A 141 8.52 -7.37 6.02
N ASN A 142 8.79 -8.59 5.56
CA ASN A 142 9.45 -8.85 4.29
C ASN A 142 8.66 -9.88 3.46
N CYS A 143 8.59 -9.66 2.15
CA CYS A 143 8.19 -10.69 1.22
C CYS A 143 9.24 -10.87 0.13
N THR A 144 9.47 -12.13 -0.28
CA THR A 144 10.43 -12.49 -1.32
C THR A 144 9.79 -13.51 -2.26
N ARG A 145 9.80 -13.22 -3.57
CA ARG A 145 9.14 -14.02 -4.61
C ARG A 145 7.71 -14.47 -4.24
N ALA A 146 6.95 -13.60 -3.58
CA ALA A 146 5.62 -13.93 -3.06
C ALA A 146 4.55 -12.93 -3.50
N LYS A 147 3.30 -13.38 -3.58
CA LYS A 147 2.12 -12.53 -3.73
C LYS A 147 1.53 -12.28 -2.34
N VAL A 148 1.42 -11.01 -1.96
CA VAL A 148 0.92 -10.59 -0.63
C VAL A 148 -0.14 -9.53 -0.80
N LEU A 149 -1.25 -9.69 -0.06
CA LEU A 149 -2.28 -8.69 0.13
C LEU A 149 -2.30 -8.25 1.60
N MET A 150 -2.31 -6.95 1.85
CA MET A 150 -2.53 -6.36 3.16
C MET A 150 -3.75 -5.46 3.11
N GLU A 151 -4.67 -5.61 4.06
CA GLU A 151 -5.84 -4.73 4.21
C GLU A 151 -5.96 -4.27 5.66
N ASP A 152 -6.11 -2.95 5.90
CA ASP A 152 -6.24 -2.39 7.26
C ASP A 152 -5.07 -2.79 8.21
N VAL A 153 -3.86 -2.99 7.67
CA VAL A 153 -2.67 -3.35 8.45
C VAL A 153 -1.95 -2.09 8.91
N VAL A 154 -1.56 -2.06 10.19
CA VAL A 154 -0.83 -0.93 10.78
C VAL A 154 0.59 -1.35 11.14
N PHE A 155 1.59 -0.70 10.55
CA PHE A 155 2.99 -0.78 10.98
C PHE A 155 3.27 0.36 11.94
N ASP A 156 3.30 0.05 13.23
CA ASP A 156 3.47 1.04 14.29
C ASP A 156 4.73 0.80 15.12
N SER A 157 5.50 1.86 15.37
CA SER A 157 6.58 1.85 16.37
C SER A 157 7.66 0.78 16.14
N ASN A 158 7.96 0.49 14.86
CA ASN A 158 9.06 -0.40 14.49
C ASN A 158 10.36 0.38 14.31
N THR A 159 11.47 -0.25 14.65
CA THR A 159 12.82 0.33 14.62
C THR A 159 13.67 -0.41 13.61
N SER A 160 13.80 0.14 12.40
CA SER A 160 14.68 -0.42 11.37
C SER A 160 16.10 0.10 11.57
N TRP A 161 17.06 -0.81 11.60
CA TRP A 161 18.48 -0.43 11.52
C TRP A 161 18.82 -0.12 10.06
N CYS A 162 18.55 -1.04 9.15
CA CYS A 162 18.78 -0.83 7.72
C CYS A 162 17.83 -1.67 6.87
N GLY A 163 17.60 -1.22 5.64
CA GLY A 163 16.87 -1.96 4.61
C GLY A 163 15.37 -1.68 4.56
N GLY A 164 14.78 -1.02 5.55
CA GLY A 164 13.38 -0.60 5.56
C GLY A 164 12.54 -1.24 6.66
N VAL A 165 11.39 -0.65 6.97
CA VAL A 165 10.39 -1.22 7.89
C VAL A 165 9.61 -2.32 7.19
N VAL A 166 9.23 -2.08 5.93
CA VAL A 166 8.58 -3.05 5.05
C VAL A 166 9.40 -3.21 3.77
N VAL A 167 9.65 -4.46 3.38
CA VAL A 167 10.58 -4.77 2.29
C VAL A 167 9.97 -5.82 1.36
N PRO A 168 9.26 -5.42 0.30
CA PRO A 168 8.95 -6.28 -0.83
C PRO A 168 10.19 -6.46 -1.72
N ALA A 169 10.61 -7.71 -1.95
CA ALA A 169 11.86 -8.02 -2.63
C ALA A 169 11.73 -9.11 -3.69
N SER A 170 12.66 -9.10 -4.65
CA SER A 170 12.96 -10.18 -5.61
C SER A 170 11.73 -10.78 -6.27
N GLY A 171 11.09 -10.06 -7.19
CA GLY A 171 9.96 -10.59 -7.97
C GLY A 171 8.65 -10.70 -7.20
N SER A 172 8.51 -10.02 -6.06
CA SER A 172 7.28 -10.09 -5.26
C SER A 172 6.16 -9.24 -5.87
N LYS A 173 4.91 -9.62 -5.59
CA LYS A 173 3.70 -8.82 -5.85
C LYS A 173 3.11 -8.40 -4.52
N PHE A 174 3.22 -7.13 -4.17
CA PHE A 174 2.78 -6.60 -2.87
C PHE A 174 1.67 -5.58 -3.07
N HIS A 175 0.49 -5.88 -2.54
CA HIS A 175 -0.66 -4.98 -2.55
C HIS A 175 -1.03 -4.61 -1.13
N ALA A 176 -1.01 -3.33 -0.80
CA ALA A 176 -1.49 -2.80 0.47
C ALA A 176 -2.70 -1.89 0.24
N LYS A 177 -3.79 -2.18 0.98
CA LYS A 177 -5.05 -1.44 0.97
C LYS A 177 -5.30 -0.87 2.37
N HIS A 178 -5.52 0.44 2.46
CA HIS A 178 -5.84 1.11 3.72
C HIS A 178 -4.83 0.86 4.86
N CYS A 179 -3.58 0.57 4.50
CA CYS A 179 -2.53 0.29 5.47
C CYS A 179 -1.88 1.58 5.97
N VAL A 180 -1.40 1.56 7.21
CA VAL A 180 -0.84 2.73 7.89
C VAL A 180 0.58 2.43 8.37
N TRP A 181 1.54 3.26 7.99
CA TRP A 181 2.89 3.28 8.56
C TRP A 181 3.02 4.50 9.46
N THR A 182 3.09 4.28 10.77
CA THR A 182 3.17 5.37 11.75
C THR A 182 4.21 5.11 12.82
N ASN A 183 4.81 6.18 13.34
CA ASN A 183 5.79 6.15 14.44
C ASN A 183 7.00 5.21 14.22
N ASN A 184 7.28 4.79 12.99
CA ASN A 184 8.44 3.95 12.73
C ASN A 184 9.70 4.81 12.65
N LYS A 185 10.83 4.22 13.05
CA LYS A 185 12.11 4.93 13.09
C LYS A 185 13.23 4.16 12.41
N ASN A 186 14.12 4.92 11.76
CA ASN A 186 15.39 4.44 11.24
C ASN A 186 16.55 4.93 12.11
N ILE A 187 17.48 4.03 12.45
CA ILE A 187 18.49 4.31 13.51
C ILE A 187 19.96 4.15 13.10
N ASN A 188 20.25 3.63 11.90
CA ASN A 188 21.64 3.43 11.48
C ASN A 188 22.41 4.76 11.31
N THR A 189 23.58 4.84 11.94
CA THR A 189 24.48 6.02 11.95
C THR A 189 25.76 5.81 11.13
N ASP A 190 25.93 4.67 10.47
CA ASP A 190 27.15 4.34 9.72
C ASP A 190 27.25 5.12 8.41
N VAL A 191 27.91 6.28 8.48
CA VAL A 191 28.17 7.18 7.34
C VAL A 191 29.22 6.66 6.37
N SER A 192 29.97 5.60 6.72
CA SER A 192 31.01 5.04 5.85
C SER A 192 30.44 4.19 4.72
N LYS A 193 29.16 3.80 4.83
CA LYS A 193 28.47 2.92 3.89
C LYS A 193 27.43 3.69 3.11
N ASN A 194 27.86 4.31 2.01
CA ASN A 194 27.04 5.14 1.12
C ASN A 194 25.80 4.45 0.48
N ASN A 195 25.49 3.18 0.79
CA ASN A 195 24.47 2.36 0.12
C ASN A 195 23.42 1.75 1.07
N TRP A 196 23.30 2.23 2.32
CA TRP A 196 22.35 1.65 3.27
C TRP A 196 21.00 2.38 3.22
N PHE A 197 19.96 1.65 2.78
CA PHE A 197 18.59 2.13 2.66
C PHE A 197 18.00 2.37 4.05
N GLN A 198 17.49 3.58 4.30
CA GLN A 198 16.84 3.98 5.57
C GLN A 198 15.45 4.55 5.29
N CYS A 199 14.71 3.86 4.42
CA CYS A 199 13.35 4.18 4.05
C CYS A 199 12.34 3.49 4.97
N ILE A 200 11.06 3.83 4.85
CA ILE A 200 9.97 3.10 5.50
C ILE A 200 9.56 1.91 4.63
N LEU A 201 9.36 2.12 3.33
CA LEU A 201 9.10 1.07 2.34
C LEU A 201 10.28 0.92 1.36
N ASN A 202 10.80 -0.29 1.24
CA ASN A 202 11.90 -0.60 0.32
C ASN A 202 11.50 -1.66 -0.71
N GLY A 203 11.22 -1.22 -1.94
CA GLY A 203 11.04 -2.10 -3.08
C GLY A 203 12.38 -2.48 -3.71
N ARG A 204 12.67 -3.78 -3.77
CA ARG A 204 13.88 -4.31 -4.39
C ARG A 204 13.53 -5.39 -5.41
N GLY A 205 14.28 -5.48 -6.50
CA GLY A 205 14.12 -6.58 -7.46
C GLY A 205 15.31 -6.69 -8.38
N SER A 206 15.09 -7.15 -9.61
CA SER A 206 16.09 -7.17 -10.67
C SER A 206 15.42 -7.08 -12.05
N GLU A 207 16.20 -6.99 -13.12
CA GLU A 207 15.69 -6.92 -14.50
C GLU A 207 14.82 -8.14 -14.87
N THR A 208 15.08 -9.31 -14.27
CA THR A 208 14.33 -10.55 -14.50
C THR A 208 13.34 -10.89 -13.38
N GLU A 209 13.45 -10.22 -12.24
CA GLU A 209 12.62 -10.44 -11.05
C GLU A 209 12.10 -9.10 -10.55
N VAL A 210 11.26 -8.46 -11.36
CA VAL A 210 10.67 -7.17 -11.05
C VAL A 210 9.68 -7.32 -9.91
N THR A 211 9.85 -6.51 -8.86
CA THR A 211 8.92 -6.46 -7.73
C THR A 211 7.84 -5.40 -8.00
N ASP A 212 6.57 -5.80 -7.93
CA ASP A 212 5.42 -4.94 -8.14
C ASP A 212 4.80 -4.53 -6.81
N ILE A 213 4.66 -3.22 -6.60
CA ILE A 213 4.11 -2.65 -5.37
C ILE A 213 2.89 -1.80 -5.73
N VAL A 214 1.75 -2.08 -5.09
CA VAL A 214 0.52 -1.31 -5.21
C VAL A 214 0.09 -0.85 -3.83
N LEU A 215 -0.10 0.46 -3.68
CA LEU A 215 -0.59 1.12 -2.47
C LEU A 215 -1.92 1.80 -2.82
N GLU A 216 -3.00 1.38 -2.16
CA GLU A 216 -4.35 1.93 -2.30
C GLU A 216 -4.83 2.47 -0.96
N GLY A 217 -5.17 3.76 -0.88
CA GLY A 217 -5.67 4.38 0.35
C GLY A 217 -4.69 4.30 1.54
N CYS A 218 -3.39 4.16 1.27
CA CYS A 218 -2.37 3.95 2.29
C CYS A 218 -1.87 5.27 2.89
N VAL A 219 -1.45 5.20 4.15
CA VAL A 219 -1.01 6.38 4.92
C VAL A 219 0.39 6.16 5.49
N MET A 220 1.30 7.13 5.32
CA MET A 220 2.61 7.13 5.96
C MET A 220 2.79 8.45 6.71
N VAL A 221 2.81 8.45 8.04
CA VAL A 221 2.88 9.67 8.87
C VAL A 221 3.75 9.43 10.11
N ASN A 222 4.25 10.49 10.75
CA ASN A 222 4.98 10.41 12.02
C ASN A 222 6.20 9.47 12.02
N ASN A 223 6.71 9.11 10.84
CA ASN A 223 7.91 8.29 10.72
C ASN A 223 9.15 9.19 10.83
N THR A 224 10.23 8.68 11.40
CA THR A 224 11.42 9.50 11.69
C THR A 224 12.73 8.80 11.36
N ILE A 225 13.79 9.59 11.20
CA ILE A 225 15.17 9.11 11.31
C ILE A 225 15.68 9.65 12.65
N GLU A 226 16.06 8.74 13.54
CA GLU A 226 16.11 8.97 15.00
C GLU A 226 17.09 10.06 15.42
N SER A 227 18.26 10.15 14.78
CA SER A 227 19.34 11.07 15.17
C SER A 227 19.90 11.89 14.01
N PRO A 228 20.57 13.03 14.28
CA PRO A 228 21.30 13.79 13.27
C PRO A 228 22.35 12.95 12.52
N GLU A 229 23.04 12.05 13.21
CA GLU A 229 24.03 11.14 12.60
C GLU A 229 23.36 10.15 11.66
N ALA A 230 22.19 9.61 12.03
CA ALA A 230 21.42 8.73 11.17
C ALA A 230 20.88 9.48 9.93
N LYS A 231 20.45 10.74 10.10
CA LYS A 231 20.05 11.61 8.98
C LYS A 231 21.22 11.86 8.02
N ALA A 232 22.43 12.01 8.57
CA ALA A 232 23.66 12.15 7.79
C ALA A 232 24.13 10.83 7.13
N ALA A 233 23.63 9.68 7.58
CA ALA A 233 23.90 8.38 6.95
C ALA A 233 22.84 8.01 5.89
N ALA A 234 21.66 8.64 5.93
CA ALA A 234 20.54 8.32 5.04
C ALA A 234 20.76 8.86 3.62
N CYS A 235 21.00 7.96 2.67
CA CYS A 235 21.34 8.30 1.28
C CYS A 235 20.28 7.88 0.24
N TYR A 236 19.16 7.26 0.63
CA TYR A 236 18.16 6.76 -0.33
C TYR A 236 16.74 6.84 0.23
N GLY A 237 15.92 7.74 -0.33
CA GLY A 237 14.46 7.72 -0.25
C GLY A 237 13.91 7.67 1.17
N GLY A 238 13.84 8.80 1.88
CA GLY A 238 13.50 8.85 3.30
C GLY A 238 12.17 8.17 3.63
N GLY A 239 11.17 8.35 2.77
CA GLY A 239 9.91 7.60 2.85
C GLY A 239 10.01 6.24 2.14
N MET A 240 10.36 6.26 0.86
CA MET A 240 10.33 5.09 0.00
C MET A 240 11.52 5.01 -0.95
N SER A 241 11.96 3.79 -1.19
CA SER A 241 13.08 3.49 -2.09
C SER A 241 12.70 2.36 -3.02
N MET A 242 12.81 2.58 -4.33
CA MET A 242 12.59 1.60 -5.41
C MET A 242 13.92 1.43 -6.16
N GLN A 243 14.66 0.38 -5.81
CA GLN A 243 16.09 0.26 -6.14
C GLN A 243 16.46 -1.13 -6.68
N ASP A 244 17.73 -1.29 -7.05
CA ASP A 244 18.36 -2.53 -7.53
C ASP A 244 17.81 -3.11 -8.82
N LYS A 245 17.48 -2.24 -9.78
CA LYS A 245 17.21 -2.62 -11.17
C LYS A 245 15.85 -3.28 -11.45
N GLY A 246 14.88 -3.25 -10.51
CA GLY A 246 13.56 -3.81 -10.81
C GLY A 246 12.51 -3.71 -9.72
N ALA A 247 11.98 -2.51 -9.46
CA ALA A 247 10.75 -2.35 -8.68
C ALA A 247 9.81 -1.36 -9.37
N THR A 248 8.52 -1.64 -9.34
CA THR A 248 7.46 -0.76 -9.83
C THR A 248 6.56 -0.35 -8.66
N LEU A 249 5.98 0.85 -8.73
CA LEU A 249 5.15 1.41 -7.68
C LEU A 249 3.90 2.08 -8.27
N ALA A 250 2.72 1.64 -7.84
CA ALA A 250 1.47 2.35 -8.04
C ALA A 250 0.95 2.87 -6.69
N MET A 251 0.58 4.14 -6.65
CA MET A 251 -0.01 4.80 -5.50
C MET A 251 -1.35 5.40 -5.90
N VAL A 252 -2.41 5.04 -5.18
CA VAL A 252 -3.74 5.55 -5.45
C VAL A 252 -4.36 5.99 -4.13
N ASN A 253 -4.87 7.23 -4.09
CA ASN A 253 -5.51 7.80 -2.91
C ASN A 253 -4.63 7.72 -1.64
N CYS A 254 -3.31 7.82 -1.79
CA CYS A 254 -2.39 7.67 -0.67
C CYS A 254 -2.05 9.01 -0.01
N PHE A 255 -1.87 9.03 1.30
CA PHE A 255 -1.35 10.18 2.03
C PHE A 255 0.02 9.88 2.62
N VAL A 256 1.04 10.62 2.21
CA VAL A 256 2.38 10.49 2.77
C VAL A 256 2.84 11.83 3.33
N ASP A 257 3.17 11.82 4.61
CA ASP A 257 3.77 12.91 5.36
C ASP A 257 5.20 12.57 5.76
N GLY A 258 6.12 13.50 5.50
CA GLY A 258 7.53 13.34 5.78
C GLY A 258 7.92 13.47 7.25
N GLY A 259 7.10 14.10 8.10
CA GLY A 259 7.15 13.98 9.57
C GLY A 259 8.49 14.13 10.32
N GLY A 260 9.58 14.59 9.69
CA GLY A 260 10.94 14.59 10.28
C GLY A 260 11.95 13.63 9.64
N LEU A 261 11.57 12.92 8.57
CA LEU A 261 12.45 12.20 7.66
C LEU A 261 13.29 13.22 6.86
N THR A 262 14.47 13.54 7.37
CA THR A 262 15.48 14.32 6.66
C THR A 262 16.54 13.36 6.16
N ILE A 263 16.88 13.41 4.87
CA ILE A 263 17.96 12.60 4.31
C ILE A 263 19.06 13.48 3.72
N LYS A 264 20.26 12.93 3.61
CA LYS A 264 21.45 13.63 3.14
C LYS A 264 21.55 13.68 1.62
N GLN A 265 21.28 12.55 0.96
CA GLN A 265 21.57 12.38 -0.46
C GLN A 265 20.36 11.74 -1.12
N ASN A 266 19.94 12.25 -2.28
CA ASN A 266 18.82 11.76 -3.09
C ASN A 266 17.41 12.10 -2.56
N GLY A 267 16.35 11.71 -3.28
CA GLY A 267 14.97 12.25 -3.14
C GLY A 267 14.33 12.05 -1.77
N GLY A 268 13.75 13.12 -1.21
CA GLY A 268 13.22 13.15 0.16
C GLY A 268 12.18 12.08 0.46
N PHE A 269 11.07 12.09 -0.27
CA PHE A 269 10.00 11.10 -0.16
C PHE A 269 10.34 9.81 -0.91
N LEU A 270 10.55 9.88 -2.22
CA LEU A 270 10.69 8.71 -3.08
C LEU A 270 11.98 8.77 -3.90
N ARG A 271 12.70 7.66 -3.92
CA ARG A 271 13.88 7.48 -4.76
C ARG A 271 13.72 6.28 -5.69
N CYS A 272 13.73 6.51 -7.00
CA CYS A 272 13.51 5.50 -8.03
C CYS A 272 14.71 5.29 -8.96
N ALA A 273 15.06 4.02 -9.22
CA ALA A 273 16.11 3.56 -10.14
C ALA A 273 17.56 3.88 -9.72
N ASN A 274 18.52 3.06 -10.18
CA ASN A 274 19.97 3.24 -10.01
C ASN A 274 20.67 2.81 -11.30
N ALA A 275 20.77 3.71 -12.27
CA ALA A 275 21.27 3.35 -13.59
C ALA A 275 22.79 3.27 -13.65
N THR A 276 23.38 2.10 -13.86
CA THR A 276 24.66 2.06 -14.60
C THR A 276 24.35 2.08 -16.10
N ALA A 277 25.18 2.77 -16.89
CA ALA A 277 24.97 3.22 -18.27
C ALA A 277 24.69 2.14 -19.36
N SER A 278 24.26 0.93 -19.01
CA SER A 278 24.23 -0.23 -19.91
C SER A 278 22.96 -1.09 -19.90
N SER A 279 21.90 -0.75 -19.16
CA SER A 279 20.66 -1.56 -19.19
C SER A 279 19.37 -0.75 -19.09
N ASN A 280 18.33 -1.23 -19.80
CA ASN A 280 16.98 -0.69 -19.81
C ASN A 280 16.30 -1.06 -18.48
N TYR A 281 16.18 -0.10 -17.56
CA TYR A 281 15.51 -0.34 -16.28
C TYR A 281 13.99 -0.23 -16.43
N ILE A 282 13.27 -1.17 -15.84
CA ILE A 282 11.81 -1.13 -15.72
C ILE A 282 11.50 -0.64 -14.30
N THR A 283 11.47 0.67 -14.13
CA THR A 283 10.87 1.30 -12.94
C THR A 283 9.73 2.16 -13.42
N ASN A 284 8.50 1.70 -13.15
CA ASN A 284 7.30 2.45 -13.47
C ASN A 284 6.75 3.01 -12.17
N PHE A 285 6.46 4.30 -12.16
CA PHE A 285 5.74 4.93 -11.06
C PHE A 285 4.42 5.48 -11.57
N PHE A 286 3.35 5.15 -10.86
CA PHE A 286 2.02 5.69 -11.08
C PHE A 286 1.54 6.33 -9.79
N ALA A 287 1.12 7.58 -9.81
CA ALA A 287 0.37 8.16 -8.71
C ALA A 287 -0.93 8.80 -9.19
N PHE A 288 -2.02 8.47 -8.50
CA PHE A 288 -3.32 9.08 -8.72
C PHE A 288 -3.90 9.57 -7.40
N ASN A 289 -4.41 10.80 -7.40
CA ASN A 289 -5.04 11.41 -6.22
C ASN A 289 -4.24 11.19 -4.94
N THR A 290 -2.92 11.32 -5.02
CA THR A 290 -2.02 11.08 -3.88
C THR A 290 -1.57 12.43 -3.32
N LEU A 291 -1.60 12.55 -1.99
CA LEU A 291 -1.01 13.66 -1.26
C LEU A 291 0.39 13.26 -0.81
N CYS A 292 1.40 13.98 -1.31
CA CYS A 292 2.77 13.85 -0.84
C CYS A 292 3.17 15.17 -0.17
N ASN A 293 3.28 15.17 1.15
CA ASN A 293 3.89 16.24 1.90
C ASN A 293 5.24 15.80 2.46
N PHE A 294 6.34 16.33 1.96
CA PHE A 294 7.65 15.93 2.46
C PHE A 294 8.62 17.11 2.52
N LYS A 295 9.46 17.11 3.54
CA LYS A 295 10.44 18.17 3.79
C LYS A 295 11.85 17.60 3.82
N THR A 296 12.74 18.19 3.04
CA THR A 296 14.19 17.99 3.15
C THR A 296 14.82 19.17 3.86
N THR A 297 15.88 18.94 4.65
CA THR A 297 16.67 20.01 5.27
C THR A 297 18.16 19.92 4.95
N ALA A 298 18.57 18.99 4.09
CA ALA A 298 19.95 18.88 3.63
C ALA A 298 20.13 19.66 2.33
N SER A 299 21.16 20.51 2.28
CA SER A 299 21.60 21.24 1.08
C SER A 299 22.08 20.33 -0.07
N GLU A 300 22.09 19.01 0.13
CA GLU A 300 22.62 17.99 -0.78
C GLU A 300 21.51 17.09 -1.39
N CYS A 301 20.24 17.29 -1.01
CA CYS A 301 19.12 16.52 -1.56
C CYS A 301 18.92 16.80 -3.06
N LYS A 302 18.76 15.72 -3.83
CA LYS A 302 18.43 15.79 -5.25
C LYS A 302 16.93 15.60 -5.41
N GLY A 303 16.15 16.62 -5.10
CA GLY A 303 14.68 16.58 -5.09
C GLY A 303 14.10 16.49 -3.68
N ASN A 304 13.20 17.40 -3.33
CA ASN A 304 12.58 17.51 -2.02
C ASN A 304 11.52 16.42 -1.81
N LEU A 305 10.81 16.02 -2.87
CA LEU A 305 9.84 14.95 -2.84
C LEU A 305 10.38 13.72 -3.57
N ILE A 306 10.59 13.82 -4.88
CA ILE A 306 10.89 12.66 -5.72
C ILE A 306 12.21 12.84 -6.46
N SER A 307 12.97 11.75 -6.55
CA SER A 307 14.21 11.70 -7.32
C SER A 307 14.30 10.45 -8.18
N PHE A 308 14.54 10.67 -9.47
CA PHE A 308 14.72 9.63 -10.47
C PHE A 308 16.16 9.60 -10.94
N ASN A 309 16.68 8.39 -11.22
CA ASN A 309 18.02 8.23 -11.78
C ASN A 309 18.02 7.18 -12.89
N GLY A 310 18.10 7.64 -14.13
CA GLY A 310 17.98 6.82 -15.35
C GLY A 310 16.58 6.85 -15.97
N TYR A 311 16.34 5.99 -16.96
CA TYR A 311 15.05 5.88 -17.64
C TYR A 311 14.00 5.18 -16.76
N ALA A 312 12.87 5.85 -16.54
CA ALA A 312 11.72 5.36 -15.77
C ALA A 312 10.47 6.14 -16.22
N PRO A 313 9.46 5.54 -16.87
CA PRO A 313 8.23 6.25 -17.15
C PRO A 313 7.48 6.54 -15.84
N PHE A 314 7.02 7.77 -15.70
CA PHE A 314 6.39 8.31 -14.50
C PHE A 314 5.03 8.89 -14.89
N TYR A 315 3.95 8.31 -14.37
CA TYR A 315 2.60 8.78 -14.61
C TYR A 315 2.03 9.47 -13.37
N ILE A 316 1.43 10.64 -13.56
CA ILE A 316 0.72 11.34 -12.50
C ILE A 316 -0.57 12.02 -12.98
N GLN A 317 -1.61 11.94 -12.15
CA GLN A 317 -2.84 12.70 -12.33
C GLN A 317 -3.52 13.01 -10.98
N GLY A 318 -4.08 14.21 -10.84
CA GLY A 318 -4.87 14.58 -9.67
C GLY A 318 -4.08 14.67 -8.36
N ASN A 319 -2.75 14.66 -8.42
CA ASN A 319 -1.92 14.60 -7.23
C ASN A 319 -1.71 15.98 -6.60
N LEU A 320 -1.53 15.96 -5.28
CA LEU A 320 -1.18 17.13 -4.49
C LEU A 320 0.20 16.90 -3.87
N MET A 321 1.25 17.40 -4.52
CA MET A 321 2.64 17.22 -4.11
C MET A 321 3.16 18.54 -3.52
N ILE A 322 3.29 18.62 -2.21
CA ILE A 322 3.48 19.87 -1.49
C ILE A 322 4.74 19.85 -0.64
N THR A 323 5.38 21.02 -0.52
CA THR A 323 6.49 21.27 0.39
C THR A 323 6.25 22.57 1.17
N ASP A 324 7.09 22.85 2.17
CA ASP A 324 6.99 24.08 2.98
C ASP A 324 7.31 25.36 2.20
N THR A 325 8.03 25.25 1.08
CA THR A 325 8.54 26.41 0.34
C THR A 325 8.10 26.36 -1.11
N LYS A 326 7.35 27.39 -1.50
CA LYS A 326 6.94 27.59 -2.89
C LYS A 326 8.14 27.95 -3.77
N ALA A 327 8.34 27.23 -4.87
CA ALA A 327 9.30 27.63 -5.89
C ALA A 327 8.79 28.86 -6.67
N THR A 328 9.71 29.75 -7.03
CA THR A 328 9.40 30.93 -7.86
C THR A 328 9.64 30.68 -9.34
N SER A 329 10.27 29.56 -9.71
CA SER A 329 10.50 29.16 -11.11
C SER A 329 10.67 27.65 -11.23
N ASN A 330 10.49 27.12 -12.44
CA ASN A 330 10.67 25.70 -12.74
C ASN A 330 12.14 25.26 -12.82
N ASP A 331 13.10 26.18 -12.69
CA ASP A 331 14.55 25.89 -12.74
C ASP A 331 15.25 26.09 -11.38
N ASP A 332 14.51 26.34 -10.31
CA ASP A 332 15.06 26.57 -8.98
C ASP A 332 15.69 25.28 -8.41
N LYS A 333 17.03 25.19 -8.48
CA LYS A 333 17.81 24.06 -7.94
C LYS A 333 17.75 23.95 -6.42
N ALA A 334 17.39 25.03 -5.71
CA ALA A 334 17.33 25.02 -4.25
C ALA A 334 16.00 24.44 -3.74
N ASN A 335 14.93 24.48 -4.54
CA ASN A 335 13.57 24.06 -4.15
C ASN A 335 12.90 23.17 -5.20
N ASN A 336 13.62 22.16 -5.69
CA ASN A 336 13.05 21.22 -6.66
C ASN A 336 12.24 20.12 -5.99
N ALA A 337 10.93 20.07 -6.23
CA ALA A 337 10.06 19.00 -5.74
C ALA A 337 10.40 17.66 -6.39
N ILE A 338 10.58 17.67 -7.72
CA ILE A 338 10.94 16.51 -8.50
C ILE A 338 12.30 16.75 -9.15
N PHE A 339 13.20 15.78 -9.00
CA PHE A 339 14.51 15.78 -9.63
C PHE A 339 14.66 14.60 -10.58
N VAL A 340 15.03 14.87 -11.83
CA VAL A 340 15.32 13.84 -12.82
C VAL A 340 16.81 13.85 -13.13
N GLN A 341 17.51 12.80 -12.69
CA GLN A 341 18.95 12.63 -12.91
C GLN A 341 19.19 11.86 -14.22
N GLY A 342 19.82 12.53 -15.18
CA GLY A 342 20.33 11.92 -16.42
C GLY A 342 21.81 11.61 -16.31
N TRP A 343 22.22 10.38 -16.65
CA TRP A 343 23.64 9.98 -16.69
C TRP A 343 24.28 10.16 -18.08
N ASN A 344 23.46 10.27 -19.14
CA ASN A 344 23.88 10.55 -20.51
C ASN A 344 22.70 11.20 -21.28
N SER A 345 22.94 11.67 -22.50
CA SER A 345 21.93 12.34 -23.33
C SER A 345 20.88 11.42 -23.98
N LYS A 346 20.87 10.12 -23.66
CA LYS A 346 20.05 9.09 -24.34
C LYS A 346 18.94 8.48 -23.47
N ASP A 347 19.05 8.55 -22.13
CA ASP A 347 18.19 7.79 -21.22
C ASP A 347 17.52 8.68 -20.14
N MET A 348 16.61 9.58 -20.55
CA MET A 348 15.87 10.46 -19.64
C MET A 348 14.47 9.92 -19.33
N SER A 349 14.04 10.00 -18.06
CA SER A 349 12.68 9.65 -17.62
C SER A 349 11.62 10.51 -18.29
N ASP A 350 10.51 9.91 -18.73
CA ASP A 350 9.35 10.62 -19.25
C ASP A 350 8.33 10.84 -18.12
N ILE A 351 8.03 12.11 -17.81
CA ILE A 351 6.88 12.49 -16.97
C ILE A 351 5.66 12.60 -17.89
N LEU A 352 4.70 11.71 -17.68
CA LEU A 352 3.42 11.65 -18.36
C LEU A 352 2.34 12.17 -17.42
N SER A 353 1.84 13.37 -17.68
CA SER A 353 0.73 13.93 -16.91
C SER A 353 -0.60 13.64 -17.57
N GLY A 354 -1.53 13.05 -16.80
CA GLY A 354 -2.96 13.02 -17.12
C GLY A 354 -3.70 14.29 -16.72
N GLY A 355 -3.00 15.26 -16.13
CA GLY A 355 -3.53 16.55 -15.71
C GLY A 355 -3.87 16.65 -14.24
N ASP A 356 -4.33 17.85 -13.87
CA ASP A 356 -4.81 18.18 -12.54
C ASP A 356 -3.79 17.92 -11.41
N ASN A 357 -2.49 17.96 -11.70
CA ASN A 357 -1.48 17.87 -10.66
C ASN A 357 -1.20 19.26 -10.06
N SER A 358 -1.01 19.31 -8.75
CA SER A 358 -0.55 20.50 -8.04
C SER A 358 0.79 20.18 -7.38
N ILE A 359 1.88 20.79 -7.86
CA ILE A 359 3.24 20.54 -7.36
C ILE A 359 3.85 21.83 -6.82
N THR A 360 4.17 21.83 -5.53
CA THR A 360 4.88 22.91 -4.84
C THR A 360 6.37 22.67 -4.91
N GLY A 361 7.06 23.43 -5.74
CA GLY A 361 8.50 23.28 -5.99
C GLY A 361 8.77 23.18 -7.48
N SER A 362 10.04 23.20 -7.87
CA SER A 362 10.43 23.12 -9.28
C SER A 362 10.56 21.66 -9.74
N ILE A 363 10.47 21.43 -11.06
CA ILE A 363 10.92 20.18 -11.68
C ILE A 363 12.30 20.44 -12.27
N PHE A 364 13.33 19.83 -11.72
CA PHE A 364 14.70 20.07 -12.16
C PHE A 364 15.33 18.85 -12.83
N SER A 365 16.13 19.08 -13.89
CA SER A 365 16.90 18.05 -14.59
C SER A 365 18.37 18.46 -14.76
N THR A 366 19.29 17.50 -14.63
CA THR A 366 20.75 17.74 -14.68
C THR A 366 21.31 18.04 -16.07
N TYR A 367 20.57 17.79 -17.16
CA TYR A 367 21.05 18.04 -18.53
C TYR A 367 20.40 19.29 -19.16
N ALA A 368 21.18 20.38 -19.17
CA ALA A 368 20.85 21.66 -19.78
C ALA A 368 21.20 21.69 -21.27
N ALA A 369 20.38 21.04 -22.10
CA ALA A 369 20.13 21.36 -23.51
C ALA A 369 19.11 20.34 -24.06
N ASN A 370 17.82 20.68 -24.00
CA ASN A 370 16.71 20.10 -24.77
C ASN A 370 16.05 18.75 -24.39
N ASN A 371 16.47 17.96 -23.40
CA ASN A 371 15.97 16.56 -23.30
C ASN A 371 15.38 16.09 -21.95
N CYS A 372 15.03 16.96 -21.00
CA CYS A 372 13.99 16.62 -20.01
C CYS A 372 12.75 17.43 -20.35
N THR A 373 12.02 16.96 -21.35
CA THR A 373 10.69 17.47 -21.62
C THR A 373 9.77 16.76 -20.64
N VAL A 374 9.04 17.51 -19.81
CA VAL A 374 7.73 17.00 -19.37
C VAL A 374 6.95 16.81 -20.66
N ARG A 375 6.92 15.58 -21.19
CA ARG A 375 6.49 15.34 -22.58
C ARG A 375 5.01 15.65 -22.77
N THR A 376 4.22 15.46 -21.72
CA THR A 376 2.83 15.88 -21.65
C THR A 376 2.63 16.73 -20.40
N GLN A 377 2.41 18.03 -20.60
CA GLN A 377 1.81 18.91 -19.61
C GLN A 377 0.37 19.14 -20.04
N GLN A 378 -0.58 18.87 -19.16
CA GLN A 378 -1.94 19.33 -19.39
C GLN A 378 -2.03 20.78 -18.93
N SER A 379 -2.90 21.56 -19.56
CA SER A 379 -3.15 22.95 -19.16
C SER A 379 -3.70 23.08 -17.74
N THR A 380 -4.22 21.99 -17.17
CA THR A 380 -4.76 21.94 -15.81
C THR A 380 -3.71 21.62 -14.73
N ASP A 381 -2.49 21.25 -15.13
CA ASP A 381 -1.38 21.07 -14.20
C ASP A 381 -0.88 22.42 -13.66
N ASN A 382 -0.61 22.46 -12.36
CA ASN A 382 -0.02 23.59 -11.67
C ASN A 382 1.33 23.19 -11.05
N TRP A 383 2.41 23.40 -11.80
CA TRP A 383 3.78 23.04 -11.40
C TRP A 383 4.47 24.08 -10.50
N LEU A 384 3.79 25.18 -10.16
CA LEU A 384 4.25 26.20 -9.23
C LEU A 384 3.19 26.42 -8.15
N ALA A 385 2.68 25.31 -7.60
CA ALA A 385 1.60 25.34 -6.63
C ALA A 385 2.02 26.04 -5.31
N PRO A 386 1.05 26.55 -4.53
CA PRO A 386 1.20 27.17 -3.23
C PRO A 386 1.78 26.23 -2.18
N ALA A 387 2.49 26.79 -1.21
CA ALA A 387 3.04 26.03 -0.09
C ALA A 387 1.95 25.35 0.76
N MET A 388 2.35 24.41 1.61
CA MET A 388 1.43 23.69 2.51
C MET A 388 0.46 24.61 3.24
N SER A 389 0.96 25.69 3.84
CA SER A 389 0.16 26.64 4.61
C SER A 389 -0.91 27.35 3.78
N GLU A 390 -0.73 27.45 2.46
CA GLU A 390 -1.70 28.08 1.57
C GLU A 390 -2.83 27.10 1.17
N VAL A 391 -2.54 25.80 1.08
CA VAL A 391 -3.53 24.77 0.72
C VAL A 391 -4.31 24.26 1.93
N PHE A 392 -3.64 24.14 3.08
CA PHE A 392 -4.21 23.56 4.30
C PHE A 392 -4.39 24.58 5.44
N GLY A 393 -3.95 25.83 5.27
CA GLY A 393 -4.09 26.85 6.31
C GLY A 393 -3.43 26.43 7.62
N SER A 394 -4.22 26.44 8.70
CA SER A 394 -3.82 25.95 10.03
C SER A 394 -4.29 24.52 10.33
N ASN A 395 -4.88 23.82 9.35
CA ASN A 395 -5.35 22.45 9.55
C ASN A 395 -4.16 21.54 9.87
N LYS A 396 -4.41 20.55 10.73
CA LYS A 396 -3.40 19.59 11.17
C LYS A 396 -3.77 18.21 10.67
N ILE A 397 -2.75 17.36 10.59
CA ILE A 397 -2.98 15.93 10.37
C ILE A 397 -3.89 15.41 11.47
N THR A 398 -5.01 14.83 11.06
CA THR A 398 -6.06 14.33 11.95
C THR A 398 -6.20 12.83 11.76
N GLU A 399 -6.43 12.11 12.85
CA GLU A 399 -6.74 10.67 12.82
C GLU A 399 -8.25 10.44 12.87
N LYS A 400 -8.74 9.54 12.03
CA LYS A 400 -10.11 9.03 12.02
C LYS A 400 -10.09 7.55 11.66
N ASP A 401 -10.76 6.72 12.46
CA ASP A 401 -10.85 5.28 12.26
C ASP A 401 -9.46 4.64 12.00
N GLY A 402 -8.47 4.99 12.84
CA GLY A 402 -7.09 4.50 12.76
C GLY A 402 -6.28 4.98 11.55
N ARG A 403 -6.83 5.84 10.69
CA ARG A 403 -6.17 6.41 9.50
C ARG A 403 -5.97 7.90 9.66
N TYR A 404 -4.95 8.44 9.01
CA TYR A 404 -4.62 9.87 9.08
C TYR A 404 -4.94 10.58 7.77
N PHE A 405 -5.34 11.84 7.86
CA PHE A 405 -5.63 12.69 6.72
C PHE A 405 -5.30 14.15 7.03
N LEU A 406 -5.20 14.96 5.99
CA LEU A 406 -5.05 16.41 6.08
C LEU A 406 -6.13 17.07 5.24
N GLU A 407 -7.00 17.84 5.89
CA GLU A 407 -8.14 18.47 5.25
C GLU A 407 -7.73 19.82 4.59
N PRO A 408 -7.96 20.01 3.29
CA PRO A 408 -7.72 21.29 2.62
C PRO A 408 -8.73 22.35 3.05
N VAL A 409 -8.32 23.63 3.11
CA VAL A 409 -9.22 24.73 3.52
C VAL A 409 -10.25 25.11 2.46
N ALA A 410 -9.99 24.73 1.21
CA ALA A 410 -10.88 24.90 0.07
C ALA A 410 -10.44 23.93 -1.04
N ALA A 411 -11.29 23.76 -2.07
CA ALA A 411 -10.92 23.04 -3.28
C ALA A 411 -9.63 23.64 -3.88
N TYR A 412 -8.54 22.88 -3.87
CA TYR A 412 -7.28 23.30 -4.47
C TYR A 412 -7.14 22.74 -5.88
N GLY A 413 -8.08 23.12 -6.74
CA GLY A 413 -8.31 22.50 -8.04
C GLY A 413 -9.08 21.20 -7.91
N ASP A 414 -9.77 20.84 -8.99
CA ASP A 414 -10.61 19.65 -9.06
C ASP A 414 -10.07 18.65 -10.09
N VAL A 415 -10.50 17.41 -9.97
CA VAL A 415 -10.28 16.31 -10.90
C VAL A 415 -11.64 15.84 -11.41
N ASN A 416 -11.78 15.69 -12.72
CA ASN A 416 -12.94 15.02 -13.31
C ASN A 416 -12.69 13.50 -13.30
N LEU A 417 -13.54 12.76 -12.58
CA LEU A 417 -13.37 11.32 -12.40
C LEU A 417 -13.52 10.54 -13.72
N ALA A 418 -14.38 10.99 -14.65
CA ALA A 418 -14.55 10.33 -15.94
C ALA A 418 -13.28 10.42 -16.79
N ASP A 419 -12.73 11.64 -16.89
CA ASP A 419 -11.48 11.89 -17.63
C ASP A 419 -10.31 11.14 -16.99
N ALA A 420 -10.27 11.06 -15.65
CA ALA A 420 -9.28 10.27 -14.93
C ALA A 420 -9.36 8.76 -15.21
N LEU A 421 -10.57 8.19 -15.26
CA LEU A 421 -10.77 6.78 -15.59
C LEU A 421 -10.42 6.49 -17.05
N GLU A 422 -10.81 7.38 -17.97
CA GLU A 422 -10.46 7.26 -19.39
C GLU A 422 -8.94 7.35 -19.59
N ASN A 423 -8.29 8.30 -18.93
CA ASN A 423 -6.83 8.42 -18.89
C ASN A 423 -6.20 7.13 -18.36
N TYR A 424 -6.60 6.66 -17.18
CA TYR A 424 -6.10 5.42 -16.59
C TYR A 424 -6.21 4.20 -17.53
N GLN A 425 -7.30 4.11 -18.32
CA GLN A 425 -7.52 3.03 -19.27
C GLN A 425 -6.76 3.21 -20.59
N SER A 426 -6.62 4.45 -21.07
CA SER A 426 -5.99 4.79 -22.34
C SER A 426 -4.47 4.82 -22.26
N TYR A 427 -3.92 5.13 -21.09
CA TYR A 427 -2.51 4.91 -20.84
C TYR A 427 -2.24 3.42 -20.78
N GLU A 428 -1.17 2.98 -21.45
CA GLU A 428 -0.62 1.62 -21.31
C GLU A 428 -0.03 1.46 -19.90
N MET A 429 -0.88 1.58 -18.87
CA MET A 429 -0.49 1.27 -17.50
C MET A 429 0.19 -0.09 -17.53
N PRO A 430 1.41 -0.17 -16.98
CA PRO A 430 2.18 -1.40 -17.03
C PRO A 430 1.29 -2.57 -16.59
N GLU A 431 1.18 -3.58 -17.46
CA GLU A 431 0.22 -4.69 -17.31
C GLU A 431 0.35 -5.37 -15.93
N ASN A 432 1.56 -5.29 -15.36
CA ASN A 432 1.94 -5.70 -14.01
C ASN A 432 1.27 -4.90 -12.88
N PHE A 433 0.37 -3.95 -13.12
CA PHE A 433 -0.47 -3.34 -12.07
C PHE A 433 -1.94 -3.76 -12.17
N ARG A 434 -2.38 -4.29 -13.31
CA ARG A 434 -3.80 -4.66 -13.54
C ARG A 434 -4.27 -5.78 -12.61
N TRP A 435 -3.36 -6.62 -12.11
CA TRP A 435 -3.68 -7.69 -11.17
C TRP A 435 -4.22 -7.20 -9.82
N ALA A 436 -3.98 -5.93 -9.46
CA ALA A 436 -4.40 -5.37 -8.19
C ALA A 436 -5.84 -4.83 -8.19
N ASN A 437 -6.46 -4.61 -9.37
CA ASN A 437 -7.84 -4.11 -9.51
C ASN A 437 -8.13 -2.85 -8.66
N VAL A 438 -7.28 -1.84 -8.77
CA VAL A 438 -7.40 -0.61 -7.98
C VAL A 438 -8.65 0.19 -8.35
N ASP A 439 -9.35 0.72 -7.34
CA ASP A 439 -10.53 1.57 -7.52
C ASP A 439 -10.17 3.07 -7.45
N LEU A 440 -10.26 3.77 -8.58
CA LEU A 440 -10.01 5.21 -8.66
C LEU A 440 -11.21 6.06 -8.22
N SER A 441 -12.40 5.44 -8.06
CA SER A 441 -13.66 6.15 -7.79
C SER A 441 -13.90 6.46 -6.32
N VAL A 442 -13.01 6.01 -5.44
CA VAL A 442 -13.10 6.22 -3.99
C VAL A 442 -12.01 7.16 -3.47
N ASP A 443 -12.20 7.71 -2.27
CA ASP A 443 -11.19 8.50 -1.55
C ASP A 443 -10.34 7.63 -0.61
N LEU A 444 -9.46 8.26 0.16
CA LEU A 444 -8.62 7.63 1.18
C LEU A 444 -9.40 6.74 2.18
N PHE A 445 -10.64 7.09 2.47
CA PHE A 445 -11.49 6.37 3.40
C PHE A 445 -12.31 5.25 2.75
N GLY A 446 -12.29 5.15 1.41
CA GLY A 446 -13.16 4.27 0.64
C GLY A 446 -14.52 4.89 0.31
N ASN A 447 -14.71 6.19 0.57
CA ASN A 447 -15.94 6.92 0.25
C ASN A 447 -16.00 7.22 -1.24
N LYS A 448 -17.19 7.20 -1.82
CA LYS A 448 -17.37 7.44 -3.25
C LYS A 448 -17.10 8.92 -3.57
N ARG A 449 -16.14 9.17 -4.45
CA ARG A 449 -15.85 10.50 -4.97
C ARG A 449 -17.02 11.00 -5.83
N ALA A 450 -17.26 12.31 -5.77
CA ALA A 450 -18.18 12.96 -6.69
C ALA A 450 -17.61 12.99 -8.12
N THR A 451 -18.43 13.37 -9.12
CA THR A 451 -17.98 13.53 -10.51
C THR A 451 -16.80 14.49 -10.62
N THR A 452 -16.81 15.54 -9.80
CA THR A 452 -15.74 16.51 -9.63
C THR A 452 -15.23 16.39 -8.20
N THR A 453 -13.97 16.02 -8.03
CA THR A 453 -13.38 15.63 -6.73
C THR A 453 -12.12 16.43 -6.45
N TYR A 454 -11.79 16.63 -5.17
CA TYR A 454 -10.58 17.37 -4.79
C TYR A 454 -9.32 16.58 -5.16
N ARG A 455 -8.27 17.30 -5.58
CA ARG A 455 -6.92 16.75 -5.77
C ARG A 455 -6.39 16.18 -4.45
N GLY A 456 -5.63 15.09 -4.56
CA GLY A 456 -5.07 14.38 -3.41
C GLY A 456 -5.99 13.32 -2.81
N ALA A 457 -5.54 12.74 -1.70
CA ALA A 457 -6.07 11.48 -1.19
C ALA A 457 -7.46 11.60 -0.54
N TYR A 458 -7.67 12.68 0.20
CA TYR A 458 -8.90 12.93 0.93
C TYR A 458 -9.79 13.89 0.15
N ASP A 459 -11.06 13.53 -0.03
CA ASP A 459 -12.06 14.40 -0.65
C ASP A 459 -13.18 14.69 0.37
N PRO A 460 -13.31 15.93 0.87
CA PRO A 460 -14.35 16.28 1.83
C PRO A 460 -15.76 16.21 1.21
N ASN A 461 -15.88 16.19 -0.12
CA ASN A 461 -17.14 16.01 -0.83
C ASN A 461 -17.42 14.55 -1.20
N ALA A 462 -16.51 13.62 -0.89
CA ALA A 462 -16.78 12.21 -1.10
C ALA A 462 -17.92 11.79 -0.17
N ASN A 463 -18.96 11.24 -0.78
CA ASN A 463 -20.07 10.72 -0.02
C ASN A 463 -19.67 9.37 0.54
N PRO A 464 -19.92 9.07 1.82
CA PRO A 464 -19.84 7.71 2.32
C PRO A 464 -20.54 6.82 1.31
N ALA A 465 -19.83 5.82 0.76
CA ALA A 465 -20.44 4.86 -0.15
C ALA A 465 -21.66 4.35 0.58
N SER A 466 -22.85 4.76 0.13
CA SER A 466 -24.03 4.89 0.98
C SER A 466 -24.18 3.65 1.84
N SER A 467 -23.84 3.79 3.12
CA SER A 467 -23.55 2.68 4.02
C SER A 467 -24.86 1.97 4.33
N GLY A 468 -25.19 0.99 3.50
CA GLY A 468 -26.42 0.25 3.54
C GLY A 468 -26.66 -0.49 2.23
N ILE A 469 -27.17 -1.72 2.35
CA ILE A 469 -27.52 -2.60 1.23
C ILE A 469 -28.33 -1.89 0.13
N THR A 470 -29.13 -0.87 0.47
CA THR A 470 -30.01 -0.15 -0.46
C THR A 470 -29.28 0.63 -1.54
N SER A 471 -28.00 0.96 -1.36
CA SER A 471 -27.22 1.67 -2.39
C SER A 471 -26.45 0.76 -3.34
N VAL A 472 -26.25 -0.48 -2.92
CA VAL A 472 -25.48 -1.50 -3.62
C VAL A 472 -26.41 -2.49 -4.34
N TYR A 473 -27.55 -2.78 -3.72
CA TYR A 473 -28.55 -3.72 -4.21
C TYR A 473 -29.46 -3.04 -5.24
N THR A 474 -29.27 -3.40 -6.50
CA THR A 474 -30.14 -3.01 -7.62
C THR A 474 -31.24 -4.06 -7.80
N THR A 475 -32.51 -3.61 -7.81
CA THR A 475 -33.68 -4.45 -8.11
C THR A 475 -33.99 -4.55 -9.61
N GLU A 476 -33.32 -3.75 -10.43
CA GLU A 476 -33.55 -3.64 -11.87
C GLU A 476 -32.27 -3.96 -12.63
N GLY A 477 -32.24 -5.09 -13.36
CA GLY A 477 -31.09 -5.52 -14.15
C GLY A 477 -31.07 -7.03 -14.36
N SER A 478 -30.50 -7.46 -15.49
CA SER A 478 -30.31 -8.83 -15.96
C SER A 478 -30.02 -9.85 -14.84
N GLN A 479 -30.65 -11.03 -14.86
CA GLN A 479 -30.41 -12.06 -13.84
C GLN A 479 -28.97 -12.62 -13.95
N ILE A 480 -28.09 -12.21 -13.03
CA ILE A 480 -26.91 -13.00 -12.68
C ILE A 480 -27.40 -14.20 -11.88
N ILE A 481 -26.95 -15.39 -12.25
CA ILE A 481 -27.18 -16.62 -11.50
C ILE A 481 -25.89 -16.93 -10.75
N ILE A 482 -25.95 -16.87 -9.42
CA ILE A 482 -24.86 -17.29 -8.55
C ILE A 482 -25.28 -18.58 -7.85
N THR A 483 -24.50 -19.64 -8.03
CA THR A 483 -24.74 -20.95 -7.40
C THR A 483 -23.60 -21.30 -6.47
N SER A 484 -23.90 -21.51 -5.19
CA SER A 484 -22.89 -21.93 -4.21
C SER A 484 -22.30 -23.29 -4.59
N LYS A 485 -20.97 -23.38 -4.51
CA LYS A 485 -20.17 -24.61 -4.57
C LYS A 485 -19.71 -25.06 -3.17
N GLY A 486 -20.09 -24.32 -2.12
CA GLY A 486 -19.62 -24.54 -0.74
C GLY A 486 -18.37 -23.71 -0.40
N ASN A 487 -18.17 -23.46 0.90
CA ASN A 487 -16.99 -22.78 1.47
C ASN A 487 -16.65 -21.45 0.81
N GLY A 488 -17.65 -20.60 0.54
CA GLY A 488 -17.42 -19.30 -0.09
C GLY A 488 -17.04 -19.36 -1.58
N ASN A 489 -17.11 -20.52 -2.24
CA ASN A 489 -16.95 -20.62 -3.69
C ASN A 489 -18.32 -20.61 -4.38
N PHE A 490 -18.42 -19.89 -5.50
CA PHE A 490 -19.65 -19.72 -6.26
C PHE A 490 -19.39 -19.84 -7.74
N THR A 491 -20.35 -20.44 -8.47
CA THR A 491 -20.40 -20.36 -9.93
C THR A 491 -21.24 -19.16 -10.33
N VAL A 492 -20.73 -18.32 -11.21
CA VAL A 492 -21.40 -17.11 -11.70
C VAL A 492 -21.76 -17.32 -13.18
N LYS A 493 -23.03 -17.11 -13.55
CA LYS A 493 -23.52 -17.14 -14.93
C LYS A 493 -24.36 -15.90 -15.22
N GLY A 494 -24.34 -15.44 -16.48
CA GLY A 494 -25.25 -14.39 -16.98
C GLY A 494 -24.63 -13.01 -17.17
N ALA A 495 -23.44 -12.74 -16.64
CA ALA A 495 -22.64 -11.55 -16.91
C ALA A 495 -21.14 -11.85 -16.76
N GLU A 496 -20.30 -11.15 -17.52
CA GLU A 496 -18.83 -11.22 -17.47
C GLU A 496 -18.27 -9.86 -16.99
N GLY A 497 -17.10 -9.85 -16.35
CA GLY A 497 -16.44 -8.64 -15.88
C GLY A 497 -16.05 -8.65 -14.40
N MET A 498 -15.91 -7.47 -13.80
CA MET A 498 -15.53 -7.33 -12.38
C MET A 498 -16.72 -7.51 -11.45
N ALA A 499 -16.72 -8.58 -10.66
CA ALA A 499 -17.63 -8.78 -9.55
C ALA A 499 -17.10 -8.05 -8.32
N THR A 500 -17.94 -7.26 -7.67
CA THR A 500 -17.64 -6.58 -6.40
C THR A 500 -18.56 -7.14 -5.33
N VAL A 501 -17.98 -7.61 -4.23
CA VAL A 501 -18.68 -8.22 -3.10
C VAL A 501 -18.70 -7.21 -1.97
N TYR A 502 -19.89 -6.97 -1.43
CA TYR A 502 -20.14 -6.03 -0.35
C TYR A 502 -20.70 -6.77 0.86
N ASP A 503 -20.27 -6.39 2.06
CA ASP A 503 -20.94 -6.81 3.28
C ASP A 503 -22.30 -6.10 3.45
N MET A 504 -23.04 -6.50 4.48
CA MET A 504 -24.35 -5.91 4.78
C MET A 504 -24.29 -4.44 5.22
N SER A 505 -23.11 -3.92 5.58
CA SER A 505 -22.90 -2.49 5.86
C SER A 505 -22.70 -1.67 4.57
N GLY A 506 -22.60 -2.33 3.42
CA GLY A 506 -22.33 -1.70 2.13
C GLY A 506 -20.84 -1.47 1.87
N ARG A 507 -19.94 -2.04 2.68
CA ARG A 507 -18.49 -1.98 2.47
C ARG A 507 -18.05 -3.06 1.48
N ILE A 508 -17.18 -2.70 0.54
CA ILE A 508 -16.55 -3.66 -0.36
C ILE A 508 -15.62 -4.56 0.46
N VAL A 509 -15.86 -5.87 0.38
CA VAL A 509 -15.03 -6.89 1.03
C VAL A 509 -14.21 -7.69 0.04
N LYS A 510 -14.58 -7.72 -1.24
CA LYS A 510 -13.80 -8.35 -2.31
C LYS A 510 -14.13 -7.79 -3.68
N THR A 511 -13.15 -7.75 -4.58
CA THR A 511 -13.36 -7.56 -6.01
C THR A 511 -12.65 -8.66 -6.79
N GLN A 512 -13.34 -9.32 -7.69
CA GLN A 512 -12.79 -10.42 -8.48
C GLN A 512 -13.28 -10.34 -9.92
N ARG A 513 -12.36 -10.50 -10.88
CA ARG A 513 -12.72 -10.65 -12.28
C ARG A 513 -13.30 -12.04 -12.53
N ILE A 514 -14.46 -12.11 -13.17
CA ILE A 514 -15.14 -13.36 -13.51
C ILE A 514 -14.76 -13.73 -14.94
N ASP A 515 -13.59 -14.35 -15.10
CA ASP A 515 -13.12 -14.88 -16.38
C ASP A 515 -13.45 -16.38 -16.54
N ASP A 516 -13.42 -17.15 -15.44
CA ASP A 516 -13.66 -18.61 -15.42
C ASP A 516 -15.02 -19.01 -14.80
N SER A 517 -15.98 -18.08 -14.75
CA SER A 517 -17.30 -18.30 -14.12
C SER A 517 -17.26 -18.70 -12.63
N ILE A 518 -16.15 -18.45 -11.92
CA ILE A 518 -16.02 -18.72 -10.48
C ILE A 518 -15.79 -17.39 -9.74
N LEU A 519 -16.56 -17.18 -8.66
CA LEU A 519 -16.30 -16.19 -7.63
C LEU A 519 -15.89 -16.93 -6.35
N SER A 520 -14.76 -16.58 -5.76
CA SER A 520 -14.33 -17.12 -4.47
C SER A 520 -14.29 -15.99 -3.45
N ILE A 521 -15.00 -16.13 -2.34
CA ILE A 521 -14.92 -15.26 -1.16
C ILE A 521 -14.46 -16.08 0.05
N THR A 522 -13.67 -17.11 -0.19
CA THR A 522 -13.07 -17.97 0.84
C THR A 522 -12.30 -17.14 1.86
N ASP A 523 -11.56 -16.14 1.42
CA ASP A 523 -10.77 -15.17 2.20
C ASP A 523 -11.59 -14.12 2.98
N VAL A 524 -12.91 -14.13 2.87
CA VAL A 524 -13.80 -13.11 3.47
C VAL A 524 -14.69 -13.77 4.50
N ALA A 525 -14.76 -13.27 5.75
CA ALA A 525 -15.51 -13.83 6.89
C ALA A 525 -16.85 -14.51 6.54
N SER A 526 -17.26 -15.53 7.29
CA SER A 526 -18.57 -16.17 7.10
C SER A 526 -19.70 -15.15 7.34
N GLY A 527 -20.69 -15.09 6.44
CA GLY A 527 -21.69 -14.03 6.49
C GLY A 527 -22.55 -13.87 5.24
N ILE A 528 -23.38 -12.84 5.26
CA ILE A 528 -24.24 -12.46 4.14
C ILE A 528 -23.58 -11.33 3.35
N TYR A 529 -23.55 -11.48 2.03
CA TYR A 529 -22.92 -10.54 1.12
C TYR A 529 -23.82 -10.20 -0.06
N ILE A 530 -23.50 -9.10 -0.73
CA ILE A 530 -24.07 -8.69 -2.00
C ILE A 530 -22.97 -8.74 -3.05
N VAL A 531 -23.14 -9.56 -4.07
CA VAL A 531 -22.29 -9.55 -5.26
C VAL A 531 -22.92 -8.65 -6.29
N ARG A 532 -22.20 -7.64 -6.74
CA ARG A 532 -22.56 -6.80 -7.88
C ARG A 532 -21.65 -7.12 -9.05
N LEU A 533 -22.21 -7.31 -10.24
CA LEU A 533 -21.47 -7.50 -11.48
C LEU A 533 -22.18 -6.73 -12.60
N GLY A 534 -21.55 -5.65 -13.07
CA GLY A 534 -22.23 -4.66 -13.90
C GLY A 534 -23.39 -3.98 -13.15
N ASP A 535 -24.57 -3.98 -13.79
CA ASP A 535 -25.79 -3.37 -13.24
C ASP A 535 -26.63 -4.32 -12.37
N ALA A 536 -26.25 -5.59 -12.30
CA ALA A 536 -26.98 -6.60 -11.56
C ALA A 536 -26.34 -6.92 -10.21
N SER A 537 -27.17 -7.27 -9.23
CA SER A 537 -26.72 -7.62 -7.88
C SER A 537 -27.47 -8.83 -7.32
N VAL A 538 -26.76 -9.67 -6.56
CA VAL A 538 -27.29 -10.90 -5.96
C VAL A 538 -26.81 -11.02 -4.53
N LYS A 539 -27.73 -11.34 -3.62
CA LYS A 539 -27.40 -11.69 -2.24
C LYS A 539 -26.89 -13.14 -2.18
N ILE A 540 -25.74 -13.33 -1.53
CA ILE A 540 -25.14 -14.64 -1.28
C ILE A 540 -24.91 -14.82 0.21
N ALA A 541 -24.84 -16.07 0.65
CA ALA A 541 -24.35 -16.43 1.97
C ALA A 541 -23.07 -17.24 1.77
N ARG A 542 -22.00 -16.85 2.47
CA ARG A 542 -20.82 -17.71 2.61
C ARG A 542 -21.14 -18.83 3.58
#